data_AF-M5BHX1-F1
#
_entry.id   AF-M5BHX1-F1
#
_cell.length_a   1.000
_cell.length_b   1.000
_cell.length_c   1.000
_cell.angle_alpha   90.00
_cell.angle_beta   90.00
_cell.angle_gamma   90.00
#
_symmetry.space_group_name_H-M   'P 1'
#
loop_
_entity.id
_entity.type
_entity.pdbx_description
1 polymer ?
#
loop_
_entity_poly.entity_id
_entity_poly.type
_entity_poly.pdbx_seq_one_letter_code
_entity_poly.pdbx_strand_id
1 'polypeptide(L)'
;MQRFDFEQNAKRAAAASQYKKGVPIIDDDGFELVTRGGAYGKTVGGGVGVASKKFELAAKSGGLAAGKKKKKGRDKSKDLEGLYAHEQREKKRKAFMDLRERFDEDKKKVAKLKSMRRFKPY
;
A
#
# COMPACT_ATOMS: atom_id res chain seq x y z
N MET A 1 -23.32 -45.93 10.01
CA MET A 1 -24.64 -45.26 9.98
C MET A 1 -24.52 -43.74 10.06
N GLN A 2 -23.94 -43.17 11.13
CA GLN A 2 -23.98 -41.72 11.38
C GLN A 2 -23.53 -40.78 10.24
N ARG A 3 -22.50 -41.14 9.44
CA ARG A 3 -22.04 -40.31 8.30
C ARG A 3 -23.03 -40.31 7.13
N PHE A 4 -23.66 -41.45 6.87
CA PHE A 4 -24.62 -41.59 5.76
C PHE A 4 -25.88 -40.78 6.04
N ASP A 5 -26.39 -40.84 7.27
CA ASP A 5 -27.57 -40.07 7.68
C ASP A 5 -27.31 -38.56 7.60
N PHE A 6 -26.11 -38.11 7.98
CA PHE A 6 -25.69 -36.71 7.83
C PHE A 6 -25.66 -36.27 6.36
N GLU A 7 -25.09 -37.07 5.46
CA GLU A 7 -25.06 -36.76 4.03
C GLU A 7 -26.47 -36.72 3.41
N GLN A 8 -27.35 -37.64 3.80
CA GLN A 8 -28.74 -37.65 3.32
C GLN A 8 -29.53 -36.43 3.82
N ASN A 9 -29.34 -36.04 5.07
CA ASN A 9 -29.97 -34.84 5.63
C ASN A 9 -29.43 -33.57 4.97
N ALA A 10 -28.13 -33.48 4.69
CA ALA A 10 -27.55 -32.34 3.98
C ALA A 10 -28.08 -32.23 2.54
N LYS A 11 -28.26 -33.36 1.84
CA LYS A 11 -28.85 -33.39 0.48
C LYS A 11 -30.31 -32.97 0.49
N ARG A 12 -31.11 -33.46 1.44
CA ARG A 12 -32.53 -33.07 1.62
C ARG A 12 -32.66 -31.59 1.96
N ALA A 13 -31.81 -31.06 2.85
CA ALA A 13 -31.78 -29.65 3.20
C ALA A 13 -31.38 -28.76 2.01
N ALA A 14 -30.39 -29.18 1.21
CA ALA A 14 -30.00 -28.47 -0.01
C ALA A 14 -31.06 -28.54 -1.12
N ALA A 15 -31.87 -29.60 -1.17
CA ALA A 15 -32.99 -29.70 -2.09
C ALA A 15 -34.20 -28.84 -1.66
N ALA A 16 -34.37 -28.64 -0.35
CA ALA A 16 -35.45 -27.84 0.22
C ALA A 16 -35.12 -26.33 0.31
N SER A 17 -33.87 -25.92 0.09
CA SER A 17 -33.49 -24.51 0.15
C SER A 17 -34.06 -23.72 -1.04
N GLN A 18 -34.62 -22.55 -0.76
CA GLN A 18 -35.16 -21.64 -1.78
C GLN A 18 -34.08 -21.16 -2.77
N TYR A 19 -32.83 -21.11 -2.34
CA TYR A 19 -31.70 -20.66 -3.16
C TYR A 19 -31.00 -21.85 -3.82
N LYS A 20 -30.89 -21.83 -5.15
CA LYS A 20 -30.20 -22.86 -5.95
C LYS A 20 -28.79 -22.40 -6.32
N LYS A 21 -27.82 -23.30 -6.19
CA LYS A 21 -26.44 -23.05 -6.68
C LYS A 21 -26.45 -22.76 -8.18
N GLY A 22 -25.79 -21.69 -8.59
CA GLY A 22 -25.65 -21.25 -9.98
C GLY A 22 -26.62 -20.15 -10.39
N VAL A 23 -27.61 -19.82 -9.56
CA VAL A 23 -28.58 -18.74 -9.84
C VAL A 23 -28.19 -17.50 -9.02
N PRO A 24 -28.01 -16.32 -9.65
CA PRO A 24 -27.76 -15.08 -8.91
C PRO A 24 -28.99 -14.74 -8.06
N ILE A 25 -28.76 -14.32 -6.82
CA ILE A 25 -29.81 -13.83 -5.93
C ILE A 25 -29.97 -12.35 -6.28
N ILE A 26 -31.10 -11.99 -6.89
CA ILE A 26 -31.37 -10.64 -7.39
C ILE A 26 -32.46 -10.01 -6.54
N ASP A 27 -32.23 -8.79 -6.06
CA ASP A 27 -33.19 -8.00 -5.28
C ASP A 27 -34.21 -7.29 -6.20
N ASP A 28 -35.28 -6.73 -5.63
CA ASP A 28 -36.35 -6.04 -6.37
C ASP A 28 -35.84 -4.87 -7.25
N ASP A 29 -34.72 -4.26 -6.84
CA ASP A 29 -34.02 -3.18 -7.56
C ASP A 29 -33.07 -3.69 -8.68
N GLY A 30 -32.95 -5.01 -8.87
CA GLY A 30 -32.13 -5.63 -9.92
C GLY A 30 -30.63 -5.77 -9.58
N PHE A 31 -30.22 -5.56 -8.33
CA PHE A 31 -28.84 -5.80 -7.89
C PHE A 31 -28.60 -7.26 -7.47
N GLU A 32 -27.41 -7.80 -7.77
CA GLU A 32 -27.02 -9.16 -7.37
C GLU A 32 -26.37 -9.18 -5.97
N LEU A 33 -26.89 -10.01 -5.08
CA LEU A 33 -26.34 -10.24 -3.75
C LEU A 33 -25.06 -11.10 -3.83
N VAL A 34 -23.92 -10.49 -3.51
CA VAL A 34 -22.62 -11.16 -3.49
C VAL A 34 -22.50 -12.08 -2.27
N THR A 35 -22.52 -13.40 -2.50
CA THR A 35 -22.33 -14.42 -1.46
C THR A 35 -20.94 -15.05 -1.48
N ARG A 36 -20.53 -15.64 -0.34
CA ARG A 36 -19.24 -16.34 -0.21
C ARG A 36 -19.16 -17.50 -1.20
N GLY A 37 -18.29 -17.38 -2.20
CA GLY A 37 -18.11 -18.38 -3.25
C GLY A 37 -18.79 -18.02 -4.58
N GLY A 38 -19.50 -16.88 -4.67
CA GLY A 38 -20.29 -16.51 -5.85
C GLY A 38 -21.44 -17.48 -6.09
N ALA A 39 -22.16 -17.31 -7.21
CA ALA A 39 -23.31 -18.15 -7.57
C ALA A 39 -23.00 -19.66 -7.51
N TYR A 40 -21.75 -20.06 -7.80
CA TYR A 40 -21.33 -21.46 -7.85
C TYR A 40 -20.66 -22.00 -6.57
N GLY A 41 -20.56 -21.19 -5.50
CA GLY A 41 -19.96 -21.62 -4.23
C GLY A 41 -18.44 -21.80 -4.26
N LYS A 42 -17.76 -21.46 -5.36
CA LYS A 42 -16.30 -21.37 -5.47
C LYS A 42 -15.92 -20.11 -6.25
N THR A 43 -15.06 -19.27 -5.68
CA THR A 43 -14.47 -18.15 -6.41
C THR A 43 -13.36 -18.68 -7.32
N VAL A 44 -13.59 -18.65 -8.63
CA VAL A 44 -12.54 -18.82 -9.63
C VAL A 44 -11.74 -17.51 -9.68
N GLY A 45 -10.50 -17.52 -9.17
CA GLY A 45 -9.54 -16.43 -9.41
C GLY A 45 -9.72 -15.14 -8.60
N GLY A 46 -9.72 -15.21 -7.26
CA GLY A 46 -9.42 -14.02 -6.44
C GLY A 46 -10.59 -13.05 -6.19
N GLY A 47 -11.80 -13.59 -5.97
CA GLY A 47 -12.95 -12.78 -5.55
C GLY A 47 -12.72 -12.02 -4.24
N VAL A 48 -13.35 -10.84 -4.12
CA VAL A 48 -13.30 -9.97 -2.94
C VAL A 48 -13.90 -10.72 -1.74
N GLY A 49 -13.14 -10.85 -0.64
CA GLY A 49 -13.52 -11.59 0.56
C GLY A 49 -14.52 -10.87 1.47
N VAL A 50 -15.59 -10.29 0.89
CA VAL A 50 -16.61 -9.46 1.54
C VAL A 50 -17.56 -10.22 2.50
N ALA A 51 -17.47 -11.54 2.58
CA ALA A 51 -18.34 -12.35 3.47
C ALA A 51 -17.55 -13.36 4.31
N SER A 52 -16.29 -13.07 4.63
CA SER A 52 -15.54 -13.86 5.61
C SER A 52 -15.89 -13.40 7.02
N LYS A 53 -15.87 -14.32 8.01
CA LYS A 53 -16.00 -13.95 9.43
C LYS A 53 -14.97 -12.87 9.84
N LYS A 54 -13.81 -12.84 9.18
CA LYS A 54 -12.78 -11.80 9.32
C LYS A 54 -13.22 -10.44 8.77
N PHE A 55 -13.93 -10.43 7.64
CA PHE A 55 -14.50 -9.23 7.05
C PHE A 55 -15.65 -8.67 7.90
N GLU A 56 -16.55 -9.52 8.41
CA GLU A 56 -17.61 -9.07 9.34
C GLU A 56 -17.02 -8.48 10.63
N LEU A 57 -15.98 -9.11 11.17
CA LEU A 57 -15.27 -8.56 12.33
C LEU A 57 -14.63 -7.21 12.01
N ALA A 58 -13.98 -7.09 10.84
CA ALA A 58 -13.39 -5.84 10.37
C ALA A 58 -14.47 -4.77 10.09
N ALA A 59 -15.65 -5.15 9.64
CA ALA A 59 -16.80 -4.28 9.45
C ALA A 59 -17.29 -3.69 10.76
N LYS A 60 -17.55 -4.57 11.73
CA LYS A 60 -18.01 -4.17 13.06
C LYS A 60 -16.97 -3.35 13.82
N SER A 61 -15.68 -3.56 13.55
CA SER A 61 -14.59 -2.79 14.14
C SER A 61 -14.20 -1.52 13.35
N GLY A 62 -14.96 -1.13 12.33
CA GLY A 62 -14.68 0.07 11.51
C GLY A 62 -13.44 -0.03 10.59
N GLY A 63 -12.88 -1.22 10.42
CA GLY A 63 -11.66 -1.51 9.66
C GLY A 63 -11.83 -1.61 8.14
N LEU A 64 -13.06 -1.46 7.62
CA LEU A 64 -13.36 -1.59 6.19
C LEU A 64 -12.74 -0.50 5.30
N ALA A 65 -12.32 0.64 5.88
CA ALA A 65 -11.64 1.71 5.13
C ALA A 65 -10.20 1.34 4.71
N ALA A 66 -9.69 0.16 5.08
CA ALA A 66 -8.31 -0.25 4.84
C ALA A 66 -8.12 -1.08 3.55
N GLY A 67 -8.78 -0.68 2.45
CA GLY A 67 -8.51 -1.22 1.10
C GLY A 67 -7.18 -0.74 0.49
N LYS A 68 -6.47 0.20 1.12
CA LYS A 68 -5.07 0.46 0.76
C LYS A 68 -4.22 -0.58 1.46
N LYS A 69 -3.59 -1.46 0.68
CA LYS A 69 -2.38 -2.20 1.10
C LYS A 69 -1.43 -1.17 1.74
N LYS A 70 -1.52 -0.97 3.06
CA LYS A 70 -0.47 -0.34 3.84
C LYS A 70 0.72 -1.25 3.57
N LYS A 71 1.63 -0.83 2.69
CA LYS A 71 2.96 -1.41 2.62
C LYS A 71 3.48 -1.34 4.05
N LYS A 72 3.45 -2.47 4.75
CA LYS A 72 3.89 -2.61 6.12
C LYS A 72 5.36 -2.17 6.10
N GLY A 73 5.65 -0.97 6.64
CA GLY A 73 6.99 -0.36 6.59
C GLY A 73 7.13 0.97 5.82
N ARG A 74 6.07 1.55 5.23
CA ARG A 74 6.12 2.97 4.81
C ARG A 74 5.73 3.87 5.97
N ASP A 75 6.75 4.47 6.59
CA ASP A 75 6.59 5.58 7.51
C ASP A 75 5.99 6.77 6.78
N LYS A 76 4.75 7.11 7.12
CA LYS A 76 4.05 8.28 6.57
C LYS A 76 4.70 9.61 6.95
N SER A 77 5.59 9.60 7.95
CA SER A 77 6.43 10.74 8.30
C SER A 77 7.38 11.12 7.16
N LYS A 78 7.87 10.14 6.37
CA LYS A 78 8.75 10.39 5.23
C LYS A 78 8.07 11.11 4.07
N ASP A 79 6.76 10.90 3.89
CA ASP A 79 5.99 11.58 2.85
C ASP A 79 5.87 13.10 3.14
N LEU A 80 6.10 13.52 4.38
CA LEU A 80 6.05 14.93 4.82
C LEU A 80 7.43 15.59 4.88
N GLU A 81 8.53 14.85 4.77
CA GLU A 81 9.91 15.38 4.85
C GLU A 81 10.21 16.42 3.76
N GLY A 82 9.51 16.36 2.62
CA GLY A 82 9.70 17.29 1.50
C GLY A 82 8.99 18.64 1.64
N LEU A 83 8.03 18.79 2.56
CA LEU A 83 7.12 19.94 2.55
C LEU A 83 7.84 21.28 2.80
N TYR A 84 8.87 21.27 3.66
CA TYR A 84 9.66 22.45 4.03
C TYR A 84 11.09 22.45 3.46
N ALA A 85 11.36 21.61 2.46
CA ALA A 85 12.69 21.53 1.85
C ALA A 85 13.13 22.84 1.15
N HIS A 86 12.17 23.68 0.73
CA HIS A 86 12.44 24.99 0.15
C HIS A 86 12.88 26.00 1.21
N GLU A 87 12.17 26.10 2.35
CA GLU A 87 12.56 26.97 3.46
C GLU A 87 13.96 26.65 3.99
N GLN A 88 14.27 25.35 4.13
CA GLN A 88 15.59 24.91 4.60
C GLN A 88 16.69 25.24 3.60
N ARG A 89 16.41 25.16 2.30
CA ARG A 89 17.35 25.58 1.25
C ARG A 89 17.57 27.09 1.26
N GLU A 90 16.53 27.88 1.48
CA GLU A 90 16.63 29.34 1.53
C GLU A 90 17.42 29.82 2.74
N LYS A 91 17.14 29.27 3.94
CA LYS A 91 17.91 29.55 5.16
C LYS A 91 19.41 29.29 4.97
N LYS A 92 19.77 28.24 4.22
CA LYS A 92 21.16 27.84 3.97
C LYS A 92 21.81 28.54 2.77
N ARG A 93 21.03 29.22 1.92
CA ARG A 93 21.52 29.78 0.64
C ARG A 93 22.64 30.79 0.88
N LYS A 94 22.48 31.70 1.84
CA LYS A 94 23.50 32.71 2.17
C LYS A 94 24.81 32.06 2.61
N ALA A 95 24.75 31.11 3.55
CA ALA A 95 25.93 30.39 4.03
C ALA A 95 26.65 29.61 2.92
N PHE A 96 25.91 29.04 1.96
CA PHE A 96 26.51 28.37 0.80
C PHE A 96 27.18 29.34 -0.18
N MET A 97 26.63 30.54 -0.36
CA MET A 97 27.27 31.57 -1.20
C MET A 97 28.59 32.04 -0.59
N ASP A 98 28.58 32.38 0.71
CA ASP A 98 29.78 32.79 1.44
C ASP A 98 30.87 31.71 1.41
N LEU A 99 30.48 30.43 1.58
CA LEU A 99 31.41 29.30 1.49
C LEU A 99 32.00 29.14 0.08
N ARG A 100 31.18 29.35 -0.95
CA ARG A 100 31.61 29.25 -2.34
C ARG A 100 32.58 30.35 -2.72
N GLU A 101 32.35 31.58 -2.28
CA GLU A 101 33.27 32.71 -2.48
C GLU A 101 34.65 32.42 -1.86
N ARG A 102 34.67 31.98 -0.59
CA ARG A 102 35.92 31.60 0.10
C ARG A 102 36.66 30.47 -0.63
N PHE A 103 35.91 29.47 -1.11
CA PHE A 103 36.48 28.36 -1.84
C PHE A 103 37.12 28.81 -3.17
N ASP A 104 36.47 29.72 -3.90
CA ASP A 104 37.00 30.27 -5.15
C ASP A 104 38.24 31.15 -4.91
N GLU A 105 38.28 31.90 -3.80
CA GLU A 105 39.48 32.63 -3.38
C GLU A 105 40.64 31.69 -3.06
N ASP A 106 40.41 30.64 -2.29
CA ASP A 106 41.45 29.69 -1.93
C ASP A 106 41.95 28.91 -3.14
N LYS A 107 41.06 28.57 -4.08
CA LYS A 107 41.44 27.96 -5.35
C LYS A 107 42.40 28.86 -6.15
N LYS A 108 42.15 30.18 -6.18
CA LYS A 108 43.06 31.15 -6.81
C LYS A 108 44.42 31.21 -6.09
N LYS A 109 44.43 31.24 -4.75
CA LYS A 109 45.67 31.21 -3.95
C LYS A 109 46.48 29.93 -4.21
N VAL A 110 45.83 28.78 -4.20
CA VAL A 110 46.46 27.48 -4.47
C VAL A 110 47.00 27.40 -5.89
N ALA A 111 46.27 27.93 -6.88
CA ALA A 111 46.77 28.00 -8.26
C ALA A 111 48.05 28.84 -8.37
N LYS A 112 48.10 30.00 -7.70
CA LYS A 112 49.30 30.85 -7.63
C LYS A 112 50.47 30.14 -6.94
N LEU A 113 50.21 29.43 -5.84
CA LEU A 113 51.26 28.66 -5.15
C LEU A 113 51.78 27.51 -6.00
N LYS A 114 50.88 26.81 -6.70
CA LYS A 114 51.25 25.72 -7.61
C LYS A 114 52.07 26.21 -8.80
N SER A 115 51.76 27.39 -9.36
CA SER A 115 52.56 27.96 -10.45
C SER A 115 53.95 28.42 -10.00
N MET A 116 54.06 28.94 -8.77
CA MET A 116 55.35 29.31 -8.17
C MET A 116 56.18 28.09 -7.75
N ARG A 117 55.53 26.95 -7.47
CA ARG A 117 56.22 25.74 -7.03
C ARG A 117 56.97 25.09 -8.18
N ARG A 118 58.31 25.18 -8.17
CA ARG A 118 59.17 24.38 -9.04
C ARG A 118 59.05 22.90 -8.65
N PHE A 119 58.74 22.05 -9.63
CA PHE A 119 58.66 20.60 -9.46
C PHE A 119 60.03 20.04 -9.01
N LYS A 120 60.05 19.27 -7.91
CA LYS A 120 61.22 18.53 -7.44
C LYS A 120 60.95 17.04 -7.71
N PRO A 121 61.61 16.43 -8.72
CA PRO A 121 61.29 15.09 -9.24
C PRO A 121 61.92 13.93 -8.45
N TYR A 122 62.22 14.10 -7.17
CA TYR A 122 62.90 13.10 -6.34
C TYR A 122 61.95 12.58 -5.28
#